data_AF-A0A830BV39-F1
#
_entry.id   AF-A0A830BV39-F1
#
_cell.length_a   1.000
_cell.length_b   1.000
_cell.length_c   1.000
_cell.angle_alpha   90.00
_cell.angle_beta   90.00
_cell.angle_gamma   90.00
#
_symmetry.space_group_name_H-M   'P 1'
#
loop_
_entity.id
_entity.type
_entity.pdbx_description
1 polymer ?
#
loop_
_entity_poly.entity_id
_entity_poly.type
_entity_poly.pdbx_seq_one_letter_code
_entity_poly.pdbx_strand_id
1 'polypeptide(L)'
;MDCDLCRPVCSCNFPGAVCQDPRFVGGDGITFYFHGHKDHDFCLVSDFNLHINAHFIGKRNANLKRDFTWVQSLGIMFDTHKLLIAAQTTSKWDDNVDRLSISFDDNPVSLPAKAGSIWDSHMPPQKVTISRTSNTNGVIVEVANNFRVIVNVVPITPEESKVHSYGITDDDCFAHLEVAFKFYNLTDAVDGVLGQTYRTNYESKIKASAIMPVMGGEHKFKTSGIFSKNCLVSRFGKMSVQKGIVAQQRGVEGLKCTSGMQGKGLVCRR
;
A
#
# COMPACT_ATOMS: atom_id res chain seq x y z
N MET A 1 -2.97 -2.62 13.38
CA MET A 1 -1.88 -2.52 14.36
C MET A 1 -2.13 -3.54 15.43
N ASP A 2 -1.39 -4.63 15.37
CA ASP A 2 -1.26 -5.48 16.55
C ASP A 2 -0.38 -4.72 17.55
N CYS A 3 -0.97 -4.22 18.63
CA CYS A 3 -0.22 -3.44 19.62
C CYS A 3 0.80 -4.29 20.37
N ASP A 4 0.62 -5.62 20.40
CA ASP A 4 1.50 -6.53 21.15
C ASP A 4 2.71 -6.97 20.32
N LEU A 5 2.58 -6.97 18.99
CA LEU A 5 3.65 -7.40 18.07
C LEU A 5 4.30 -6.25 17.29
N CYS A 6 3.82 -5.01 17.43
CA CYS A 6 4.25 -3.86 16.61
C CYS A 6 4.26 -4.18 15.09
N ARG A 7 3.39 -5.11 14.66
CA ARG A 7 3.22 -5.48 13.26
C ARG A 7 2.15 -4.58 12.63
N PRO A 8 2.35 -4.12 11.39
CA PRO A 8 1.36 -3.31 10.68
C PRO A 8 0.02 -4.06 10.54
N VAL A 9 0.06 -5.39 10.52
CA VAL A 9 -1.08 -6.30 10.37
C VAL A 9 -1.32 -7.09 11.66
N CYS A 10 -2.58 -7.18 12.10
CA CYS A 10 -2.99 -8.05 13.22
C CYS A 10 -2.88 -9.52 12.83
N SER A 11 -2.41 -10.39 13.74
CA SER A 11 -2.40 -11.83 13.48
C SER A 11 -3.81 -12.32 13.13
N CYS A 12 -3.95 -12.91 11.95
CA CYS A 12 -5.22 -13.25 11.29
C CYS A 12 -5.41 -14.76 11.11
N ASN A 13 -4.49 -15.57 11.65
CA ASN A 13 -4.37 -16.99 11.33
C ASN A 13 -5.26 -17.85 12.24
N PHE A 14 -6.56 -17.58 12.29
CA PHE A 14 -7.52 -18.38 13.07
C PHE A 14 -8.81 -18.66 12.29
N PRO A 15 -9.47 -19.81 12.53
CA PRO A 15 -10.70 -20.18 11.83
C PRO A 15 -11.80 -19.11 11.99
N GLY A 16 -12.39 -18.69 10.87
CA GLY A 16 -13.42 -17.63 10.84
C GLY A 16 -12.87 -16.22 10.70
N ALA A 17 -11.54 -16.01 10.81
CA ALA A 17 -10.91 -14.76 10.43
C ALA A 17 -11.04 -14.55 8.92
N VAL A 18 -11.42 -13.34 8.56
CA VAL A 18 -11.55 -12.93 7.17
C VAL A 18 -10.38 -12.01 6.88
N CYS A 19 -9.28 -12.60 6.44
CA CYS A 19 -8.03 -11.91 6.13
C CYS A 19 -7.52 -12.44 4.78
N GLN A 20 -8.21 -12.03 3.71
CA GLN A 20 -7.81 -12.38 2.36
C GLN A 20 -6.95 -11.27 1.78
N ASP A 21 -6.00 -11.62 0.94
CA ASP A 21 -5.22 -10.60 0.25
C ASP A 21 -5.80 -10.27 -1.14
N PRO A 22 -5.49 -9.08 -1.68
CA PRO A 22 -4.86 -7.93 -0.99
C PRO A 22 -5.83 -7.11 -0.14
N ARG A 23 -5.41 -6.86 1.11
CA ARG A 23 -6.12 -6.01 2.08
C ARG A 23 -5.55 -4.59 2.09
N PHE A 24 -6.43 -3.61 2.11
CA PHE A 24 -6.08 -2.19 2.22
C PHE A 24 -6.78 -1.54 3.42
N VAL A 25 -6.18 -0.48 3.95
CA VAL A 25 -6.82 0.44 4.90
C VAL A 25 -6.91 1.79 4.19
N GLY A 26 -8.13 2.25 3.96
CA GLY A 26 -8.39 3.52 3.29
C GLY A 26 -8.00 4.74 4.13
N GLY A 27 -7.93 5.90 3.49
CA GLY A 27 -7.74 7.19 4.16
C GLY A 27 -8.87 7.53 5.13
N ASP A 28 -10.05 6.94 4.93
CA ASP A 28 -11.21 6.98 5.83
C ASP A 28 -11.09 6.02 7.03
N GLY A 29 -10.00 5.25 7.12
CA GLY A 29 -9.76 4.24 8.16
C GLY A 29 -10.50 2.92 7.95
N ILE A 30 -11.26 2.78 6.85
CA ILE A 30 -12.03 1.57 6.57
C ILE A 30 -11.11 0.53 5.94
N THR A 31 -11.11 -0.69 6.50
CA THR A 31 -10.46 -1.84 5.84
C THR A 31 -11.31 -2.29 4.67
N PHE A 32 -10.69 -2.54 3.51
CA PHE A 32 -11.34 -3.13 2.35
C PHE A 32 -10.41 -4.06 1.58
N TYR A 33 -11.00 -4.87 0.70
CA TYR A 33 -10.29 -5.82 -0.14
C TYR A 33 -10.39 -5.42 -1.61
N PHE A 34 -9.31 -5.64 -2.37
CA PHE A 34 -9.33 -5.45 -3.81
C PHE A 34 -8.67 -6.66 -4.46
N HIS A 35 -9.46 -7.53 -5.08
CA HIS A 35 -8.95 -8.79 -5.62
C HIS A 35 -8.03 -8.61 -6.82
N GLY A 36 -8.38 -7.73 -7.76
CA GLY A 36 -7.67 -7.65 -9.04
C GLY A 36 -7.57 -9.02 -9.74
N HIS A 37 -6.53 -9.15 -10.57
CA HIS A 37 -6.22 -10.37 -11.30
C HIS A 37 -4.74 -10.72 -11.22
N LYS A 38 -4.47 -12.03 -11.25
CA LYS A 38 -3.12 -12.57 -11.42
C LYS A 38 -2.47 -12.01 -12.69
N ASP A 39 -1.17 -11.71 -12.58
CA ASP A 39 -0.28 -11.25 -13.65
C ASP A 39 -0.77 -9.95 -14.31
N HIS A 40 -1.34 -9.06 -13.50
CA HIS A 40 -1.86 -7.78 -13.96
C HIS A 40 -1.46 -6.64 -13.03
N ASP A 41 -1.37 -5.45 -13.62
CA ASP A 41 -1.05 -4.23 -12.90
C ASP A 41 -2.31 -3.38 -12.66
N PHE A 42 -2.40 -2.80 -11.46
CA PHE A 42 -3.50 -1.94 -11.06
C PHE A 42 -3.02 -0.65 -10.41
N CYS A 43 -3.67 0.46 -10.75
CA CYS A 43 -3.46 1.77 -10.16
C CYS A 43 -4.08 1.85 -8.76
N LEU A 44 -3.21 1.87 -7.75
CA LEU A 44 -3.61 2.03 -6.36
C LEU A 44 -3.87 3.49 -6.02
N VAL A 45 -3.00 4.39 -6.47
CA VAL A 45 -3.10 5.82 -6.20
C VAL A 45 -2.72 6.57 -7.47
N SER A 46 -3.52 7.56 -7.85
CA SER A 46 -3.11 8.55 -8.84
C SER A 46 -3.60 9.93 -8.45
N ASP A 47 -2.64 10.82 -8.29
CA ASP A 47 -2.80 12.25 -8.12
C ASP A 47 -1.85 12.98 -9.10
N PHE A 48 -1.84 14.31 -9.10
CA PHE A 48 -1.04 15.10 -10.03
C PHE A 48 0.47 14.80 -9.96
N ASN A 49 1.00 14.64 -8.74
CA ASN A 49 2.43 14.40 -8.49
C ASN A 49 2.77 12.99 -7.96
N LEU A 50 1.78 12.09 -7.85
CA LEU A 50 2.02 10.75 -7.33
C LEU A 50 1.17 9.74 -8.09
N HIS A 51 1.80 8.69 -8.61
CA HIS A 51 1.13 7.56 -9.23
C HIS A 51 1.75 6.27 -8.74
N ILE A 52 0.93 5.40 -8.15
CA ILE A 52 1.35 4.12 -7.60
C ILE A 52 0.56 3.04 -8.29
N ASN A 53 1.26 2.17 -8.98
CA ASN A 53 0.72 0.91 -9.47
C ASN A 53 1.25 -0.25 -8.63
N ALA A 54 0.49 -1.34 -8.61
CA ALA A 54 0.90 -2.59 -8.02
C ALA A 54 0.74 -3.72 -9.03
N HIS A 55 1.75 -4.60 -9.10
CA HIS A 55 1.69 -5.85 -9.83
C HIS A 55 1.13 -6.94 -8.94
N PHE A 56 0.10 -7.64 -9.42
CA PHE A 56 -0.58 -8.69 -8.70
C PHE A 56 -0.12 -10.04 -9.22
N ILE A 57 0.42 -10.87 -8.33
CA ILE A 57 0.60 -12.30 -8.59
C ILE A 57 -0.61 -13.06 -8.08
N GLY A 58 -0.73 -14.35 -8.43
CA GLY A 58 -1.83 -15.13 -7.92
C GLY A 58 -1.76 -16.62 -8.20
N LYS A 59 -2.67 -17.35 -7.53
CA LYS A 59 -2.84 -18.79 -7.68
C LYS A 59 -4.29 -19.12 -7.95
N ARG A 60 -4.50 -19.96 -8.98
CA ARG A 60 -5.82 -20.49 -9.33
C ARG A 60 -6.22 -21.58 -8.34
N ASN A 61 -7.45 -21.47 -7.83
CA ASN A 61 -8.12 -22.57 -7.17
C ASN A 61 -9.27 -23.05 -8.08
N ALA A 62 -9.27 -24.33 -8.44
CA ALA A 62 -10.25 -24.91 -9.37
C ALA A 62 -11.69 -24.83 -8.86
N ASN A 63 -11.88 -24.73 -7.54
CA ASN A 63 -13.20 -24.64 -6.91
C ASN A 63 -13.72 -23.21 -6.81
N LEU A 64 -12.90 -22.20 -7.15
CA LEU A 64 -13.27 -20.80 -7.10
C LEU A 64 -13.37 -20.21 -8.51
N LYS A 65 -14.29 -19.26 -8.68
CA LYS A 65 -14.44 -18.50 -9.93
C LYS A 65 -13.35 -17.44 -10.13
N ARG A 66 -12.48 -17.23 -9.13
CA ARG A 66 -11.44 -16.21 -9.11
C ARG A 66 -10.12 -16.79 -8.61
N ASP A 67 -9.04 -16.07 -8.92
CA ASP A 67 -7.71 -16.33 -8.35
C ASP A 67 -7.61 -15.76 -6.93
N PHE A 68 -6.75 -16.38 -6.12
CA PHE A 68 -6.14 -15.69 -4.97
C PHE A 68 -5.01 -14.82 -5.49
N THR A 69 -4.84 -13.62 -4.93
CA THR A 69 -3.91 -12.64 -5.44
C THR A 69 -3.16 -11.93 -4.32
N TRP A 70 -1.94 -11.51 -4.62
CA TRP A 70 -1.04 -10.79 -3.72
C TRP A 70 -0.26 -9.73 -4.48
N VAL A 71 0.17 -8.67 -3.79
CA VAL A 71 0.97 -7.61 -4.40
C VAL A 71 2.43 -8.04 -4.42
N GLN A 72 3.02 -8.27 -5.59
CA GLN A 72 4.44 -8.65 -5.71
C GLN A 72 5.36 -7.44 -5.84
N SER A 73 4.91 -6.38 -6.51
CA SER A 73 5.73 -5.18 -6.71
C SER A 73 4.90 -3.90 -6.74
N LEU A 74 5.54 -2.80 -6.33
CA LEU A 74 5.04 -1.45 -6.45
C LEU A 74 5.88 -0.67 -7.47
N GLY A 75 5.21 -0.04 -8.43
CA GLY A 75 5.76 0.99 -9.30
C GLY A 75 5.27 2.34 -8.84
N ILE A 76 6.17 3.16 -8.28
CA ILE A 76 5.84 4.47 -7.74
C ILE A 76 6.48 5.53 -8.63
N MET A 77 5.68 6.40 -9.21
CA MET A 77 6.11 7.55 -10.02
C MET A 77 5.73 8.83 -9.29
N PHE A 78 6.68 9.75 -9.20
CA PHE A 78 6.48 11.06 -8.61
C PHE A 78 7.39 12.06 -9.32
N ASP A 79 6.88 13.26 -9.59
CA ASP A 79 7.58 14.27 -10.38
C ASP A 79 8.10 13.67 -11.71
N THR A 80 9.41 13.59 -11.88
CA THR A 80 10.09 12.95 -13.02
C THR A 80 10.72 11.59 -12.69
N HIS A 81 10.60 11.14 -11.45
CA HIS A 81 11.28 9.96 -10.91
C HIS A 81 10.38 8.73 -10.89
N LYS A 82 11.02 7.57 -10.87
CA LYS A 82 10.35 6.28 -10.65
C LYS A 82 11.11 5.41 -9.68
N LEU A 83 10.36 4.68 -8.86
CA LEU A 83 10.85 3.75 -7.87
C LEU A 83 10.13 2.41 -8.05
N LEU A 84 10.90 1.34 -8.16
CA LEU A 84 10.40 -0.04 -8.07
C LEU A 84 10.72 -0.58 -6.68
N ILE A 85 9.75 -1.22 -6.05
CA ILE A 85 9.98 -2.09 -4.87
C ILE A 85 9.31 -3.41 -5.18
N ALA A 86 10.04 -4.52 -5.14
CA ALA A 86 9.52 -5.83 -5.55
C ALA A 86 10.01 -6.96 -4.63
N ALA A 87 9.17 -7.98 -4.48
CA ALA A 87 9.52 -9.26 -3.91
C ALA A 87 10.09 -10.18 -4.99
N GLN A 88 11.27 -10.73 -4.75
CA GLN A 88 11.87 -11.76 -5.58
C GLN A 88 11.17 -13.10 -5.33
N THR A 89 10.87 -13.83 -6.40
CA THR A 89 10.27 -15.17 -6.33
C THR A 89 11.19 -16.14 -5.57
N THR A 90 10.59 -17.04 -4.79
CA THR A 90 11.34 -18.08 -4.09
C THR A 90 10.52 -19.35 -3.90
N SER A 91 11.14 -20.50 -4.13
CA SER A 91 10.54 -21.81 -3.83
C SER A 91 10.61 -22.19 -2.36
N LYS A 92 11.64 -21.70 -1.65
CA LYS A 92 11.82 -21.93 -0.21
C LYS A 92 12.07 -20.62 0.51
N TRP A 93 11.35 -20.42 1.60
CA TRP A 93 11.53 -19.25 2.45
C TRP A 93 12.67 -19.48 3.46
N ASP A 94 13.52 -18.48 3.60
CA ASP A 94 14.54 -18.37 4.65
C ASP A 94 14.59 -16.90 5.07
N ASP A 95 14.30 -16.63 6.34
CA ASP A 95 14.28 -15.26 6.88
C ASP A 95 15.64 -14.55 6.74
N ASN A 96 16.75 -15.29 6.59
CA ASN A 96 18.08 -14.73 6.44
C ASN A 96 18.45 -14.41 4.98
N VAL A 97 17.61 -14.78 4.02
CA VAL A 97 17.79 -14.46 2.61
C VAL A 97 16.96 -13.24 2.25
N ASP A 98 17.62 -12.19 1.79
CA ASP A 98 16.95 -10.98 1.33
C ASP A 98 16.31 -11.22 -0.05
N ARG A 99 14.99 -11.00 -0.13
CA ARG A 99 14.18 -11.13 -1.34
C ARG A 99 13.66 -9.77 -1.81
N LEU A 100 14.20 -8.69 -1.28
CA LEU A 100 13.84 -7.35 -1.67
C LEU A 100 14.63 -6.92 -2.90
N SER A 101 13.94 -6.42 -3.92
CA SER A 101 14.54 -5.78 -5.08
C SER A 101 14.06 -4.33 -5.16
N ILE A 102 15.00 -3.39 -5.21
CA ILE A 102 14.69 -1.96 -5.29
C ILE A 102 15.48 -1.34 -6.45
N SER A 103 14.82 -0.54 -7.27
CA SER A 103 15.48 0.32 -8.26
C SER A 103 14.92 1.73 -8.23
N PHE A 104 15.79 2.72 -8.30
CA PHE A 104 15.45 4.13 -8.41
C PHE A 104 15.94 4.65 -9.78
N ASP A 105 15.02 5.19 -10.58
CA ASP A 105 15.28 5.64 -11.96
C ASP A 105 16.05 4.60 -12.80
N ASP A 106 15.53 3.37 -12.81
CA ASP A 106 16.11 2.19 -13.49
C ASP A 106 17.48 1.72 -12.95
N ASN A 107 18.03 2.39 -11.94
CA ASN A 107 19.29 1.99 -11.32
C ASN A 107 19.01 1.16 -10.06
N PRO A 108 19.59 -0.05 -9.92
CA PRO A 108 19.48 -0.84 -8.71
C PRO A 108 19.98 -0.07 -7.48
N VAL A 109 19.23 -0.13 -6.39
CA VAL A 109 19.64 0.47 -5.12
C VAL A 109 20.52 -0.52 -4.35
N SER A 110 21.78 -0.15 -4.14
CA SER A 110 22.71 -0.93 -3.32
C SER A 110 22.48 -0.63 -1.84
N LEU A 111 21.63 -1.42 -1.19
CA LEU A 111 21.31 -1.30 0.23
C LEU A 111 21.73 -2.57 0.99
N PRO A 112 22.76 -2.51 1.86
CA PRO A 112 23.21 -3.68 2.61
C PRO A 112 22.09 -4.34 3.40
N ALA A 113 22.14 -5.67 3.48
CA ALA A 113 21.22 -6.50 4.27
C ALA A 113 21.55 -6.41 5.77
N LYS A 114 21.39 -5.21 6.35
CA LYS A 114 21.65 -4.91 7.75
C LYS A 114 20.63 -3.89 8.26
N ALA A 115 20.01 -4.19 9.39
CA ALA A 115 19.06 -3.26 10.01
C ALA A 115 19.70 -1.89 10.24
N GLY A 116 18.96 -0.83 9.90
CA GLY A 116 19.43 0.55 10.00
C GLY A 116 20.39 1.01 8.89
N SER A 117 20.72 0.16 7.91
CA SER A 117 21.37 0.63 6.67
C SER A 117 20.48 1.63 5.95
N ILE A 118 21.08 2.69 5.41
CA ILE A 118 20.39 3.78 4.73
C ILE A 118 21.03 3.98 3.35
N TRP A 119 20.17 4.18 2.37
CA TRP A 119 20.51 4.71 1.06
C TRP A 119 19.74 6.01 0.87
N ASP A 120 20.35 7.01 0.23
CA ASP A 120 19.62 8.21 -0.17
C ASP A 120 20.04 8.70 -1.56
N SER A 121 19.12 9.35 -2.25
CA SER A 121 19.34 9.79 -3.63
C SER A 121 20.33 10.94 -3.76
N HIS A 122 20.72 11.60 -2.66
CA HIS A 122 21.54 12.82 -2.66
C HIS A 122 20.98 13.96 -3.55
N MET A 123 19.67 13.98 -3.81
CA MET A 123 19.00 14.98 -4.66
C MET A 123 18.08 15.93 -3.86
N PRO A 124 18.59 17.06 -3.34
CA PRO A 124 17.74 18.10 -2.77
C PRO A 124 17.01 18.90 -3.88
N PRO A 125 15.77 19.38 -3.65
CA PRO A 125 14.98 19.29 -2.41
C PRO A 125 14.21 17.97 -2.25
N GLN A 126 14.10 17.15 -3.30
CA GLN A 126 13.24 15.98 -3.34
C GLN A 126 13.99 14.70 -2.98
N LYS A 127 14.52 14.70 -1.75
CA LYS A 127 15.33 13.61 -1.22
C LYS A 127 14.48 12.34 -1.09
N VAL A 128 14.98 11.25 -1.69
CA VAL A 128 14.47 9.89 -1.46
C VAL A 128 15.40 9.24 -0.45
N THR A 129 14.85 8.73 0.65
CA THR A 129 15.60 7.98 1.65
C THR A 129 15.00 6.59 1.78
N ILE A 130 15.85 5.57 1.75
CA ILE A 130 15.47 4.17 1.88
C ILE A 130 16.25 3.60 3.06
N SER A 131 15.57 3.09 4.08
CA SER A 131 16.20 2.54 5.27
C SER A 131 15.70 1.14 5.58
N ARG A 132 16.62 0.26 5.99
CA ARG A 132 16.30 -1.10 6.43
C ARG A 132 15.60 -1.08 7.79
N THR A 133 14.45 -1.75 7.88
CA THR A 133 13.75 -2.00 9.17
C THR A 133 14.26 -3.25 9.86
N SER A 134 14.80 -4.19 9.10
CA SER A 134 15.35 -5.49 9.54
C SER A 134 16.60 -5.82 8.70
N ASN A 135 17.29 -6.91 9.03
CA ASN A 135 18.47 -7.34 8.26
C ASN A 135 18.09 -7.69 6.81
N THR A 136 16.93 -8.28 6.59
CA THR A 136 16.43 -8.73 5.29
C THR A 136 14.96 -8.34 5.14
N ASN A 137 14.47 -8.26 3.91
CA ASN A 137 13.06 -8.22 3.54
C ASN A 137 12.25 -6.99 3.98
N GLY A 138 12.77 -6.10 4.83
CA GLY A 138 12.05 -4.95 5.37
C GLY A 138 12.72 -3.61 5.06
N VAL A 139 11.95 -2.65 4.53
CA VAL A 139 12.39 -1.27 4.31
C VAL A 139 11.30 -0.23 4.61
N ILE A 140 11.76 0.98 4.91
CA ILE A 140 10.97 2.21 4.83
C ILE A 140 11.53 3.05 3.69
N VAL A 141 10.65 3.54 2.83
CA VAL A 141 10.99 4.58 1.86
C VAL A 141 10.27 5.87 2.24
N GLU A 142 11.02 6.96 2.28
CA GLU A 142 10.54 8.31 2.52
C GLU A 142 10.89 9.20 1.32
N VAL A 143 9.89 9.85 0.74
CA VAL A 143 10.06 10.92 -0.25
C VAL A 143 9.56 12.21 0.38
N ALA A 144 10.48 13.17 0.59
CA ALA A 144 10.20 14.40 1.31
C ALA A 144 8.96 15.12 0.76
N ASN A 145 8.04 15.49 1.66
CA ASN A 145 6.77 16.17 1.35
C ASN A 145 5.82 15.45 0.37
N ASN A 146 6.06 14.17 0.06
CA ASN A 146 5.23 13.40 -0.86
C ASN A 146 4.57 12.22 -0.16
N PHE A 147 5.36 11.19 0.21
CA PHE A 147 4.85 10.01 0.87
C PHE A 147 5.93 9.26 1.67
N ARG A 148 5.46 8.38 2.55
CA ARG A 148 6.21 7.32 3.21
C ARG A 148 5.55 5.98 2.91
N VAL A 149 6.34 4.97 2.62
CA VAL A 149 5.86 3.59 2.50
C VAL A 149 6.74 2.66 3.33
N ILE A 150 6.09 1.80 4.11
CA ILE A 150 6.73 0.70 4.84
C ILE A 150 6.43 -0.57 4.04
N VAL A 151 7.46 -1.34 3.72
CA VAL A 151 7.35 -2.55 2.92
C VAL A 151 8.05 -3.71 3.62
N ASN A 152 7.37 -4.84 3.74
CA ASN A 152 7.97 -6.10 4.11
C ASN A 152 7.69 -7.15 3.03
N VAL A 153 8.71 -7.91 2.64
CA VAL A 153 8.54 -9.12 1.83
C VAL A 153 8.24 -10.28 2.77
N VAL A 154 7.14 -10.98 2.52
CA VAL A 154 6.70 -12.11 3.34
C VAL A 154 6.33 -13.31 2.45
N PRO A 155 6.49 -14.55 2.93
CA PRO A 155 5.97 -15.73 2.25
C PRO A 155 4.50 -15.93 2.59
N ILE A 156 3.81 -16.76 1.82
CA ILE A 156 2.60 -17.41 2.31
C ILE A 156 3.02 -18.65 3.11
N THR A 157 2.58 -18.73 4.36
CA THR A 157 2.95 -19.87 5.21
C THR A 157 2.10 -21.12 4.92
N PRO A 158 2.58 -22.34 5.21
CA PRO A 158 1.78 -23.55 5.11
C PRO A 158 0.49 -23.48 5.94
N GLU A 159 0.55 -22.86 7.13
CA GLU A 159 -0.59 -22.68 8.02
C GLU A 159 -1.64 -21.78 7.39
N GLU A 160 -1.22 -20.62 6.85
CA GLU A 160 -2.09 -19.68 6.15
C GLU A 160 -2.72 -20.33 4.91
N SER A 161 -1.90 -20.99 4.09
CA SER A 161 -2.35 -21.74 2.90
C SER A 161 -3.40 -22.79 3.25
N LYS A 162 -3.25 -23.49 4.38
CA LYS A 162 -4.21 -24.49 4.86
C LYS A 162 -5.51 -23.84 5.33
N VAL A 163 -5.44 -22.76 6.12
CA VAL A 163 -6.61 -22.04 6.64
C VAL A 163 -7.45 -21.45 5.51
N HIS A 164 -6.81 -20.89 4.49
CA HIS A 164 -7.50 -20.22 3.38
C HIS A 164 -7.66 -21.08 2.13
N SER A 165 -7.16 -22.33 2.15
CA SER A 165 -7.21 -23.26 1.02
C SER A 165 -6.58 -22.69 -0.26
N TYR A 166 -5.45 -21.98 -0.11
CA TYR A 166 -4.69 -21.46 -1.24
C TYR A 166 -4.04 -22.58 -2.06
N GLY A 167 -3.68 -23.69 -1.41
CA GLY A 167 -3.04 -24.83 -2.06
C GLY A 167 -1.60 -24.54 -2.49
N ILE A 168 -0.89 -23.68 -1.76
CA ILE A 168 0.54 -23.43 -1.95
C ILE A 168 1.31 -24.74 -1.74
N THR A 169 2.21 -25.03 -2.68
CA THR A 169 3.09 -26.21 -2.72
C THR A 169 4.54 -25.76 -2.62
N ASP A 170 5.48 -26.68 -2.43
CA ASP A 170 6.91 -26.38 -2.25
C ASP A 170 7.61 -25.81 -3.51
N ASP A 171 6.85 -25.54 -4.57
CA ASP A 171 7.34 -25.01 -5.85
C ASP A 171 7.55 -23.49 -5.81
N ASP A 172 6.72 -22.77 -5.04
CA ASP A 172 6.76 -21.31 -4.87
C ASP A 172 6.09 -20.92 -3.56
N CYS A 173 6.78 -20.12 -2.73
CA CYS A 173 6.24 -19.56 -1.49
C CYS A 173 5.34 -18.34 -1.71
N PHE A 174 5.22 -17.84 -2.96
CA PHE A 174 4.46 -16.64 -3.30
C PHE A 174 4.90 -15.44 -2.45
N ALA A 175 6.21 -15.19 -2.44
CA ALA A 175 6.78 -14.02 -1.77
C ALA A 175 6.13 -12.74 -2.31
N HIS A 176 5.57 -11.95 -1.41
CA HIS A 176 4.77 -10.77 -1.74
C HIS A 176 5.00 -9.65 -0.73
N LEU A 177 4.44 -8.47 -1.01
CA LEU A 177 4.62 -7.27 -0.24
C LEU A 177 3.46 -7.04 0.73
N GLU A 178 3.78 -6.94 2.01
CA GLU A 178 2.96 -6.20 2.97
C GLU A 178 3.36 -4.73 2.93
N VAL A 179 2.39 -3.87 2.68
CA VAL A 179 2.61 -2.44 2.40
C VAL A 179 1.74 -1.57 3.29
N ALA A 180 2.35 -0.53 3.88
CA ALA A 180 1.65 0.51 4.60
C ALA A 180 2.08 1.88 4.07
N PHE A 181 1.10 2.66 3.59
CA PHE A 181 1.34 4.00 3.05
C PHE A 181 0.97 5.09 4.05
N LYS A 182 1.73 6.18 4.01
CA LYS A 182 1.36 7.47 4.58
C LYS A 182 1.62 8.53 3.53
N PHE A 183 0.59 9.26 3.14
CA PHE A 183 0.71 10.33 2.16
C PHE A 183 0.69 11.69 2.84
N TYR A 184 1.48 12.64 2.34
CA TYR A 184 1.63 13.97 2.94
C TYR A 184 0.95 15.09 2.14
N ASN A 185 0.90 14.96 0.82
CA ASN A 185 0.48 16.05 -0.07
C ASN A 185 -0.44 15.56 -1.20
N LEU A 186 -1.46 14.76 -0.86
CA LEU A 186 -2.52 14.40 -1.80
C LEU A 186 -3.51 15.56 -1.95
N THR A 187 -3.99 15.77 -3.17
CA THR A 187 -5.07 16.69 -3.50
C THR A 187 -6.42 15.99 -3.48
N ASP A 188 -7.51 16.75 -3.42
CA ASP A 188 -8.87 16.20 -3.57
C ASP A 188 -9.16 15.59 -4.95
N ALA A 189 -8.25 15.76 -5.93
CA ALA A 189 -8.37 15.11 -7.22
C ALA A 189 -7.89 13.64 -7.20
N VAL A 190 -7.24 13.20 -6.11
CA VAL A 190 -6.67 11.85 -5.99
C VAL A 190 -7.70 10.76 -6.27
N ASP A 191 -7.28 9.75 -7.03
CA ASP A 191 -8.12 8.63 -7.46
C ASP A 191 -7.30 7.33 -7.43
N GLY A 192 -7.89 6.20 -7.83
CA GLY A 192 -7.28 4.87 -7.73
C GLY A 192 -7.94 4.02 -6.65
N VAL A 193 -7.58 2.73 -6.58
CA VAL A 193 -8.15 1.77 -5.62
C VAL A 193 -8.07 2.34 -4.20
N LEU A 194 -6.87 2.67 -3.75
CA LEU A 194 -6.62 3.27 -2.45
C LEU A 194 -6.85 4.78 -2.49
N GLY A 195 -6.37 5.45 -3.53
CA GLY A 195 -6.33 6.91 -3.60
C GLY A 195 -7.69 7.57 -3.45
N GLN A 196 -8.75 7.01 -4.05
CA GLN A 196 -10.10 7.60 -3.96
C GLN A 196 -10.62 7.75 -2.52
N THR A 197 -10.13 6.93 -1.60
CA THR A 197 -10.52 6.94 -0.17
C THR A 197 -9.92 8.09 0.62
N TYR A 198 -8.97 8.83 0.04
CA TYR A 198 -8.33 10.00 0.66
C TYR A 198 -9.01 11.32 0.29
N ARG A 199 -10.00 11.32 -0.61
CA ARG A 199 -10.73 12.54 -0.98
C ARG A 199 -11.67 12.96 0.13
N THR A 200 -11.78 14.27 0.36
CA THR A 200 -12.68 14.85 1.39
C THR A 200 -14.16 14.50 1.19
N ASN A 201 -14.60 14.34 -0.06
CA ASN A 201 -15.98 14.00 -0.43
C ASN A 201 -16.17 12.52 -0.79
N TYR A 202 -15.23 11.64 -0.43
CA TYR A 202 -15.38 10.22 -0.67
C TYR A 202 -16.47 9.64 0.23
N GLU A 203 -17.54 9.17 -0.38
CA GLU A 203 -18.52 8.32 0.28
C GLU A 203 -18.22 6.86 -0.05
N SER A 204 -17.90 6.09 0.99
CA SER A 204 -17.62 4.66 0.83
C SER A 204 -18.86 3.95 0.31
N LYS A 205 -18.76 3.44 -0.92
CA LYS A 205 -19.80 2.60 -1.55
C LYS A 205 -19.69 1.14 -1.10
N ILE A 206 -18.71 0.84 -0.27
CA ILE A 206 -18.47 -0.50 0.22
C ILE A 206 -19.35 -0.70 1.45
N LYS A 207 -20.05 -1.84 1.51
CA LYS A 207 -20.88 -2.17 2.66
C LYS A 207 -19.98 -2.42 3.86
N ALA A 208 -19.77 -1.41 4.70
CA ALA A 208 -18.88 -1.49 5.86
C ALA A 208 -19.32 -2.55 6.89
N SER A 209 -20.60 -2.93 6.88
CA SER A 209 -21.14 -4.02 7.70
C SER A 209 -20.88 -5.41 7.11
N ALA A 210 -20.40 -5.51 5.87
CA ALA A 210 -19.99 -6.78 5.30
C ALA A 210 -18.69 -7.24 5.95
N ILE A 211 -18.57 -8.55 6.16
CA ILE A 211 -17.36 -9.16 6.72
C ILE A 211 -16.17 -9.00 5.74
N MET A 212 -16.46 -9.00 4.43
CA MET A 212 -15.51 -8.66 3.35
C MET A 212 -16.02 -7.49 2.52
N PRO A 213 -15.71 -6.24 2.90
CA PRO A 213 -15.96 -5.09 2.06
C PRO A 213 -15.00 -5.12 0.85
N VAL A 214 -15.50 -5.52 -0.31
CA VAL A 214 -14.70 -5.59 -1.57
C VAL A 214 -14.92 -4.33 -2.41
N MET A 215 -13.81 -3.72 -2.83
CA MET A 215 -13.82 -2.60 -3.76
C MET A 215 -13.96 -3.09 -5.20
N GLY A 216 -15.08 -2.74 -5.83
CA GLY A 216 -15.36 -3.07 -7.24
C GLY A 216 -14.78 -2.05 -8.23
N GLY A 217 -15.10 -2.24 -9.51
CA GLY A 217 -14.69 -1.30 -10.57
C GLY A 217 -13.29 -1.54 -11.12
N GLU A 218 -12.79 -2.77 -11.01
CA GLU A 218 -11.44 -3.18 -11.42
C GLU A 218 -10.98 -2.65 -12.79
N HIS A 219 -11.85 -2.70 -13.81
CA HIS A 219 -11.56 -2.18 -15.16
C HIS A 219 -11.09 -0.72 -15.18
N LYS A 220 -11.44 0.08 -14.16
CA LYS A 220 -11.02 1.49 -14.04
C LYS A 220 -9.57 1.64 -13.61
N PHE A 221 -9.08 0.67 -12.84
CA PHE A 221 -7.78 0.71 -12.20
C PHE A 221 -6.72 -0.05 -12.99
N LYS A 222 -7.12 -0.95 -13.89
CA LYS A 222 -6.21 -1.69 -14.75
C LYS A 222 -5.27 -0.76 -15.52
N THR A 223 -3.99 -1.08 -15.52
CA THR A 223 -2.95 -0.38 -16.29
C THR A 223 -2.19 -1.39 -17.16
N SER A 224 -1.51 -0.93 -18.20
CA SER A 224 -0.78 -1.82 -19.12
C SER A 224 0.60 -2.25 -18.62
N GLY A 225 1.05 -1.71 -17.49
CA GLY A 225 2.38 -2.00 -16.95
C GLY A 225 2.63 -1.28 -15.62
N ILE A 226 3.62 -1.77 -14.87
CA ILE A 226 3.97 -1.24 -13.54
C ILE A 226 4.31 0.26 -13.53
N PHE A 227 4.86 0.80 -14.61
CA PHE A 227 5.13 2.25 -14.79
C PHE A 227 4.20 2.93 -15.81
N SER A 228 3.13 2.24 -16.25
CA SER A 228 2.15 2.83 -17.16
C SER A 228 1.16 3.70 -16.41
N LYS A 229 0.85 4.87 -16.97
CA LYS A 229 -0.03 5.90 -16.37
C LYS A 229 -1.44 5.89 -16.97
N ASN A 230 -1.83 4.80 -17.62
CA ASN A 230 -2.98 4.74 -18.55
C ASN A 230 -4.24 4.09 -17.96
N CYS A 231 -4.34 3.95 -16.64
CA CYS A 231 -5.62 3.59 -16.02
C CYS A 231 -6.67 4.70 -16.26
N LEU A 232 -7.95 4.32 -16.28
CA LEU A 232 -9.05 5.26 -16.59
C LEU A 232 -9.17 6.40 -15.56
N VAL A 233 -8.70 6.17 -14.34
CA VAL A 233 -8.73 7.12 -13.24
C VAL A 233 -7.47 7.97 -13.10
N SER A 234 -6.49 7.79 -14.00
CA SER A 234 -5.20 8.47 -13.90
C SER A 234 -5.34 9.99 -13.83
N ARG A 235 -4.67 10.59 -12.85
CA ARG A 235 -4.54 12.04 -12.62
C ARG A 235 -3.10 12.54 -12.79
N PHE A 236 -2.15 11.62 -12.94
CA PHE A 236 -0.73 11.93 -12.96
C PHE A 236 -0.34 12.82 -14.12
N GLY A 237 0.42 13.88 -13.83
CA GLY A 237 0.88 14.84 -14.83
C GLY A 237 -0.24 15.69 -15.47
N LYS A 238 -1.50 15.53 -15.07
CA LYS A 238 -2.55 16.48 -15.45
C LYS A 238 -2.26 17.78 -14.70
N MET A 239 -2.16 18.91 -15.39
CA MET A 239 -1.93 20.17 -14.70
C MET A 239 -3.08 20.42 -13.72
N SER A 240 -2.75 20.69 -12.47
CA SER A 240 -3.66 21.30 -11.52
C SER A 240 -4.12 22.63 -12.12
N VAL A 241 -5.33 22.67 -12.68
CA VAL A 241 -6.06 23.94 -12.81
C VAL A 241 -6.58 24.28 -11.41
N GLN A 242 -5.65 24.60 -10.50
CA GLN A 242 -6.01 25.32 -9.30
C GLN A 242 -6.44 26.71 -9.76
N LYS A 243 -7.76 26.91 -9.92
CA LYS A 243 -8.32 28.26 -9.81
C LYS A 243 -7.83 28.80 -8.48
N GLY A 244 -6.96 29.81 -8.54
CA GLY A 244 -6.46 30.50 -7.37
C GLY A 244 -7.64 31.01 -6.55
N ILE A 245 -7.96 30.32 -5.47
CA ILE A 245 -8.70 30.88 -4.36
C ILE A 245 -7.65 31.10 -3.29
N VAL A 246 -7.27 32.37 -3.12
CA VAL A 246 -6.52 32.86 -1.96
C VAL A 246 -7.38 32.58 -0.73
N ALA A 247 -7.21 31.42 -0.11
CA ALA A 247 -7.80 31.12 1.18
C ALA A 247 -6.90 31.76 2.25
N GLN A 248 -7.33 32.95 2.67
CA GLN A 248 -6.81 33.70 3.81
C GLN A 248 -6.62 32.77 5.01
N GLN A 249 -5.43 32.79 5.61
CA GLN A 249 -5.12 32.10 6.87
C GLN A 249 -6.16 32.49 7.93
N ARG A 250 -7.12 31.60 8.20
CA ARG A 250 -7.86 31.61 9.47
C ARG A 250 -7.16 30.65 10.41
N GLY A 251 -6.85 31.18 11.59
CA GLY A 251 -6.03 30.54 12.61
C GLY A 251 -6.51 29.14 12.98
N VAL A 252 -5.53 28.34 13.39
CA VAL A 252 -5.74 27.04 14.02
C VAL A 252 -6.49 27.27 15.34
N GLU A 253 -7.82 27.19 15.30
CA GLU A 253 -8.60 27.05 16.53
C GLU A 253 -8.32 25.67 17.11
N GLY A 254 -7.65 25.65 18.26
CA GLY A 254 -7.23 24.44 18.94
C GLY A 254 -8.42 23.59 19.38
N LEU A 255 -8.30 22.27 19.19
CA LEU A 255 -9.23 21.29 19.73
C LEU A 255 -9.34 21.47 21.26
N LYS A 256 -10.52 21.87 21.75
CA LYS A 256 -10.85 21.81 23.18
C LYS A 256 -11.41 20.43 23.50
N CYS A 257 -10.57 19.57 24.08
CA CYS A 257 -11.01 18.30 24.62
C CYS A 257 -11.33 18.47 26.11
N THR A 258 -12.55 18.15 26.53
CA THR A 258 -12.95 18.15 27.96
C THR A 258 -13.03 16.72 28.47
N SER A 259 -12.36 16.44 29.58
CA SER A 259 -12.45 15.19 30.33
C SER A 259 -13.73 15.18 31.17
N GLY A 260 -14.71 14.34 30.80
CA GLY A 260 -15.87 14.07 31.66
C GLY A 260 -15.43 13.33 32.93
N MET A 261 -15.71 13.90 34.10
CA MET A 261 -15.51 13.24 35.40
C MET A 261 -16.53 12.12 35.59
N GLN A 262 -16.28 10.97 34.93
CA GLN A 262 -16.67 9.60 35.29
C GLN A 262 -16.48 8.67 34.07
N GLY A 263 -15.25 8.17 33.89
CA GLY A 263 -14.97 6.87 33.26
C GLY A 263 -15.37 6.64 31.79
N LYS A 264 -14.33 6.59 30.93
CA LYS A 264 -14.27 6.05 29.55
C LYS A 264 -14.83 6.92 28.42
N GLY A 265 -14.00 7.86 27.96
CA GLY A 265 -14.02 8.37 26.59
C GLY A 265 -13.62 9.84 26.46
N LEU A 266 -12.58 10.14 25.68
CA LEU A 266 -12.33 11.49 25.18
C LEU A 266 -13.14 11.66 23.91
N VAL A 267 -14.13 12.55 23.93
CA VAL A 267 -14.85 12.96 22.72
C VAL A 267 -14.32 14.34 22.34
N CYS A 268 -13.49 14.40 21.30
CA CYS A 268 -13.08 15.67 20.72
C CYS A 268 -13.97 15.92 19.49
N ARG A 269 -14.69 17.05 19.49
CA ARG A 269 -15.44 17.54 18.33
C ARG A 269 -14.70 18.72 17.72
N ARG A 270 -14.86 18.87 16.41
CA ARG A 270 -14.42 20.04 15.66
C ARG A 270 -15.40 21.18 15.88
#